data_AF-A0AAP9SPQ7-F1
#
_entry.id   AF-A0AAP9SPQ7-F1
#
_cell.length_a   1.000
_cell.length_b   1.000
_cell.length_c   1.000
_cell.angle_alpha   90.00
_cell.angle_beta   90.00
_cell.angle_gamma   90.00
#
_symmetry.space_group_name_H-M   'P 1'
#
loop_
_entity.id
_entity.type
_entity.pdbx_description
1 polymer ?
#
loop_
_entity_poly.entity_id
_entity_poly.type
_entity_poly.pdbx_seq_one_letter_code
_entity_poly.pdbx_strand_id
1 'polypeptide(L)'
;MYNPQPSTHAGRVPGKAPNGQGVFSEERIGNEQIRELLRTFGLRTSLIRLKVIDALHAADRNGRSIGVRGVHAQLEQLDIPLSFLSVREVLKRLCTEGVIELGNDKCYSLNPQARAVLEQTHTR
;
A
#
# COMPACT_ATOMS: atom_id res chain seq x y z
N MET A 1 -23.88 64.75 -2.67
CA MET A 1 -22.60 64.38 -2.03
C MET A 1 -21.83 63.50 -3.00
N TYR A 2 -20.72 64.01 -3.51
CA TYR A 2 -19.76 63.29 -4.35
C TYR A 2 -18.63 62.84 -3.43
N ASN A 3 -18.32 61.54 -3.36
CA ASN A 3 -16.95 61.05 -3.54
C ASN A 3 -16.96 59.51 -3.69
N PRO A 4 -16.02 58.93 -4.45
CA PRO A 4 -16.16 57.66 -5.15
C PRO A 4 -15.19 56.57 -4.65
N GLN A 5 -15.05 55.53 -5.50
CA GLN A 5 -13.84 54.74 -5.77
C GLN A 5 -13.57 53.49 -4.88
N PRO A 6 -12.72 52.55 -5.35
CA PRO A 6 -12.96 51.62 -6.47
C PRO A 6 -12.59 50.19 -6.00
N SER A 7 -12.70 49.12 -6.77
CA SER A 7 -11.54 48.65 -7.57
C SER A 7 -11.78 47.22 -8.03
N THR A 8 -11.67 47.06 -9.36
CA THR A 8 -10.86 46.05 -10.05
C THR A 8 -11.04 44.59 -9.62
N HIS A 9 -11.76 43.80 -10.42
CA HIS A 9 -11.21 43.03 -11.55
C HIS A 9 -10.63 41.67 -11.16
N ALA A 10 -11.05 40.71 -11.98
CA ALA A 10 -10.30 39.55 -12.41
C ALA A 10 -10.00 38.47 -11.36
N GLY A 11 -10.72 37.36 -11.49
CA GLY A 11 -10.32 36.13 -10.83
C GLY A 11 -11.31 34.98 -10.94
N ARG A 12 -11.84 34.68 -12.12
CA ARG A 12 -12.29 33.30 -12.37
C ARG A 12 -11.05 32.42 -12.32
N VAL A 13 -10.91 31.62 -11.28
CA VAL A 13 -10.20 30.35 -11.35
C VAL A 13 -11.18 29.26 -10.91
N PRO A 14 -11.48 28.27 -11.77
CA PRO A 14 -12.19 27.07 -11.38
C PRO A 14 -11.28 26.20 -10.51
N GLY A 15 -11.93 25.37 -9.69
CA GLY A 15 -11.31 24.59 -8.64
C GLY A 15 -10.04 23.85 -9.04
N LYS A 16 -9.14 23.77 -8.06
CA LYS A 16 -8.21 22.66 -7.93
C LYS A 16 -7.94 22.50 -6.45
N ALA A 17 -8.69 21.59 -5.82
CA ALA A 17 -8.19 20.96 -4.62
C ALA A 17 -6.76 20.51 -4.93
N PRO A 18 -5.76 20.81 -4.07
CA PRO A 18 -4.49 20.14 -4.18
C PRO A 18 -4.78 18.67 -3.86
N ASN A 19 -5.06 17.92 -4.93
CA ASN A 19 -4.93 16.48 -4.96
C ASN A 19 -3.55 16.23 -4.38
N GLY A 20 -3.49 15.62 -3.20
CA GLY A 20 -2.26 15.21 -2.54
C GLY A 20 -1.58 14.15 -3.39
N GLN A 21 -1.04 14.56 -4.53
CA GLN A 21 -0.05 13.84 -5.31
C GLN A 21 1.28 14.03 -4.58
N GLY A 22 1.36 13.42 -3.40
CA GLY A 22 2.61 13.16 -2.72
C GLY A 22 3.12 11.80 -3.18
N VAL A 23 3.94 11.80 -4.23
CA VAL A 23 5.12 10.93 -4.37
C VAL A 23 4.98 9.45 -3.98
N PHE A 24 4.16 8.69 -4.70
CA PHE A 24 4.29 7.21 -4.78
C PHE A 24 3.83 6.69 -6.15
N SER A 25 4.24 7.36 -7.22
CA SER A 25 3.96 6.98 -8.61
C SER A 25 4.99 5.99 -9.16
N GLU A 26 5.46 5.07 -8.32
CA GLU A 26 6.24 3.91 -8.75
C GLU A 26 5.38 2.68 -8.54
N GLU A 27 4.60 2.38 -9.58
CA GLU A 27 4.11 1.04 -9.91
C GLU A 27 3.54 0.27 -8.70
N ARG A 28 2.51 0.85 -8.08
CA ARG A 28 1.62 0.09 -7.20
C ARG A 28 1.14 -1.11 -7.99
N ILE A 29 1.46 -2.30 -7.49
CA ILE A 29 0.93 -3.53 -8.04
C ILE A 29 -0.59 -3.44 -8.09
N GLY A 30 -1.16 -3.79 -9.23
CA GLY A 30 -2.60 -3.84 -9.39
C GLY A 30 -3.19 -4.81 -8.37
N ASN A 31 -4.23 -4.41 -7.64
CA ASN A 31 -4.91 -5.28 -6.68
C ASN A 31 -5.30 -6.64 -7.29
N GLU A 32 -5.46 -6.73 -8.61
CA GLU A 32 -5.71 -7.97 -9.36
C GLU A 32 -4.57 -8.99 -9.28
N GLN A 33 -3.32 -8.55 -9.34
CA GLN A 33 -2.16 -9.43 -9.21
C GLN A 33 -2.07 -10.00 -7.80
N ILE A 34 -2.30 -9.17 -6.77
CA ILE A 34 -2.33 -9.64 -5.38
C ILE A 34 -3.52 -10.58 -5.14
N ARG A 35 -4.67 -10.34 -5.81
CA ARG A 35 -5.81 -11.27 -5.78
C ARG A 35 -5.44 -12.63 -6.37
N GLU A 36 -4.75 -12.64 -7.51
CA GLU A 36 -4.28 -13.89 -8.12
C GLU A 36 -3.28 -14.61 -7.22
N LEU A 37 -2.29 -13.90 -6.67
CA LEU A 37 -1.37 -14.45 -5.69
C LEU A 37 -2.12 -15.09 -4.52
N LEU A 38 -3.09 -14.39 -3.92
CA LEU A 38 -3.87 -14.95 -2.82
C LEU A 38 -4.60 -16.23 -3.24
N ARG A 39 -5.15 -16.30 -4.46
CA ARG A 39 -5.78 -17.52 -4.99
C ARG A 39 -4.77 -18.66 -5.14
N THR A 40 -3.58 -18.40 -5.71
CA THR A 40 -2.51 -19.40 -5.91
C THR A 40 -2.06 -20.02 -4.59
N PHE A 41 -2.03 -19.23 -3.52
CA PHE A 41 -1.67 -19.68 -2.18
C PHE A 41 -2.88 -20.14 -1.33
N GLY A 42 -4.05 -20.36 -1.93
CA GLY A 42 -5.24 -20.91 -1.23
C GLY A 42 -5.90 -19.94 -0.23
N LEU A 43 -5.58 -18.65 -0.29
CA LEU A 43 -6.08 -17.62 0.61
C LEU A 43 -7.29 -16.88 0.03
N ARG A 44 -8.24 -16.55 0.90
CA ARG A 44 -9.34 -15.65 0.53
C ARG A 44 -8.83 -14.22 0.30
N THR A 45 -9.37 -13.57 -0.72
CA THR A 45 -9.19 -12.13 -0.94
C THR A 45 -9.81 -11.33 0.19
N SER A 46 -9.06 -10.39 0.76
CA SER A 46 -9.54 -9.40 1.71
C SER A 46 -8.72 -8.12 1.59
N LEU A 47 -9.31 -6.96 1.90
CA LEU A 47 -8.61 -5.67 1.82
C LEU A 47 -7.33 -5.67 2.66
N ILE A 48 -7.39 -6.22 3.87
CA ILE A 48 -6.25 -6.26 4.78
C ILE A 48 -5.08 -7.05 4.19
N ARG A 49 -5.33 -8.25 3.65
CA ARG A 49 -4.27 -9.05 3.02
C ARG A 49 -3.68 -8.35 1.80
N LEU A 50 -4.54 -7.73 0.99
CA LEU A 50 -4.09 -6.94 -0.16
C LEU A 50 -3.13 -5.83 0.27
N LYS A 51 -3.48 -5.07 1.32
CA LYS A 51 -2.66 -3.94 1.80
C LYS A 51 -1.38 -4.37 2.50
N VAL A 52 -1.41 -5.46 3.26
CA VAL A 52 -0.20 -6.02 3.87
C VAL A 52 0.77 -6.49 2.79
N ILE A 53 0.29 -7.20 1.77
CA ILE A 53 1.15 -7.68 0.66
C ILE A 53 1.68 -6.52 -0.17
N ASP A 54 0.84 -5.53 -0.48
CA ASP A 54 1.23 -4.30 -1.18
C ASP A 54 2.33 -3.53 -0.42
N ALA A 55 2.21 -3.39 0.91
CA ALA A 55 3.23 -2.75 1.74
C ALA A 55 4.55 -3.53 1.75
N LEU A 56 4.48 -4.87 1.86
CA LEU A 56 5.67 -5.73 1.82
C LEU A 56 6.37 -5.67 0.46
N HIS A 57 5.60 -5.69 -0.63
CA HIS A 57 6.13 -5.58 -1.98
C HIS A 57 6.81 -4.23 -2.24
N ALA A 58 6.17 -3.13 -1.80
CA ALA A 58 6.75 -1.79 -1.93
C ALA A 58 8.04 -1.63 -1.11
N ALA A 59 8.09 -2.22 0.09
CA ALA A 59 9.31 -2.25 0.90
C ALA A 59 10.44 -3.03 0.20
N ASP A 60 10.10 -4.21 -0.31
CA ASP A 60 11.05 -5.09 -0.98
C ASP A 60 11.69 -4.43 -2.22
N ARG A 61 10.89 -3.77 -3.07
CA ARG A 61 11.42 -3.00 -4.22
C ARG A 61 12.39 -1.90 -3.82
N ASN A 62 12.19 -1.31 -2.65
CA ASN A 62 13.06 -0.26 -2.12
C ASN A 62 14.30 -0.82 -1.41
N GLY A 63 14.53 -2.14 -1.46
CA GLY A 63 15.61 -2.82 -0.75
C GLY A 63 15.46 -2.76 0.76
N ARG A 64 14.23 -2.60 1.26
CA ARG A 64 13.91 -2.48 2.69
C ARG A 64 13.11 -3.69 3.15
N SER A 65 13.39 -4.15 4.36
CA SER A 65 12.55 -5.13 5.06
C SER A 65 11.66 -4.41 6.09
N ILE A 66 10.44 -4.89 6.32
CA ILE A 66 9.51 -4.27 7.27
C ILE A 66 9.08 -5.24 8.37
N GLY A 67 9.22 -4.82 9.62
CA GLY A 67 8.66 -5.52 10.77
C GLY A 67 7.18 -5.22 10.97
N VAL A 68 6.56 -5.89 11.95
CA VAL A 68 5.14 -5.70 12.31
C VAL A 68 4.80 -4.23 12.54
N ARG A 69 5.70 -3.47 13.19
CA ARG A 69 5.50 -2.03 13.45
C ARG A 69 5.41 -1.21 12.17
N GLY A 70 6.25 -1.52 11.18
CA GLY A 70 6.22 -0.85 9.88
C GLY A 70 4.93 -1.15 9.13
N VAL A 71 4.51 -2.42 9.11
CA VAL A 71 3.24 -2.84 8.50
C VAL A 71 2.05 -2.14 9.18
N HIS A 72 2.03 -2.11 10.51
CA HIS A 72 0.95 -1.48 11.27
C HIS A 72 0.88 0.03 10.99
N ALA A 73 2.01 0.73 11.03
CA ALA A 73 2.06 2.16 10.69
C ALA A 73 1.63 2.45 9.24
N GLN A 74 1.96 1.57 8.28
CA GLN A 74 1.52 1.71 6.90
C GLN A 74 0.01 1.52 6.76
N LEU A 75 -0.59 0.59 7.50
CA LEU A 75 -2.05 0.40 7.49
C LEU A 75 -2.77 1.58 8.15
N GLU A 76 -2.22 2.15 9.23
CA GLU A 76 -2.76 3.36 9.86
C GLU A 76 -2.73 4.57 8.91
N GLN A 77 -1.64 4.74 8.15
CA GLN A 77 -1.55 5.80 7.12
C GLN A 77 -2.58 5.66 6.00
N LEU A 78 -3.10 4.45 5.78
CA LEU A 78 -4.15 4.16 4.80
C LEU A 78 -5.56 4.25 5.39
N ASP A 79 -5.71 4.77 6.62
CA ASP A 79 -6.98 4.85 7.36
C ASP A 79 -7.62 3.46 7.59
N ILE A 80 -6.77 2.44 7.79
CA ILE A 80 -7.19 1.06 8.10
C ILE A 80 -6.81 0.77 9.55
N PRO A 81 -7.67 1.15 10.53
CA PRO A 81 -7.37 0.96 11.95
C PRO A 81 -7.47 -0.52 12.30
N LEU A 82 -6.33 -1.20 12.32
CA LEU A 82 -6.20 -2.54 12.88
C LEU A 82 -5.41 -2.50 14.18
N SER A 83 -5.82 -3.36 15.11
CA SER A 83 -5.01 -3.58 16.32
C SER A 83 -3.67 -4.21 15.93
N PHE A 84 -2.63 -3.89 16.70
CA PHE A 84 -1.31 -4.50 16.52
C PHE A 84 -1.37 -6.04 16.59
N LEU A 85 -2.26 -6.59 17.42
CA LEU A 85 -2.50 -8.03 17.50
C LEU A 85 -3.04 -8.58 16.18
N SER A 86 -4.06 -7.95 15.60
CA SER A 86 -4.65 -8.36 14.33
C SER A 86 -3.63 -8.32 13.19
N VAL A 87 -2.73 -7.32 13.17
CA VAL A 87 -1.63 -7.27 12.18
C VAL A 87 -0.69 -8.47 12.35
N ARG A 88 -0.32 -8.83 13.58
CA ARG A 88 0.50 -10.02 13.85
C ARG A 88 -0.19 -11.31 13.40
N GLU A 89 -1.49 -11.44 13.64
CA GLU A 89 -2.26 -12.61 13.23
C GLU A 89 -2.33 -12.75 11.70
N VAL A 90 -2.52 -11.65 10.99
CA VAL A 90 -2.49 -11.63 9.52
C VAL A 90 -1.12 -12.04 9.01
N LEU A 91 -0.04 -11.45 9.53
CA LEU A 91 1.33 -11.79 9.14
C LEU A 91 1.65 -13.26 9.44
N LYS A 92 1.27 -13.76 10.62
CA LYS A 92 1.42 -15.17 10.99
C LYS A 92 0.69 -16.09 10.02
N ARG A 93 -0.55 -15.75 9.64
CA ARG A 93 -1.33 -16.52 8.67
C ARG A 93 -0.67 -16.52 7.29
N LEU A 94 -0.25 -15.36 6.79
CA LEU A 94 0.46 -15.25 5.51
C LEU A 94 1.76 -16.05 5.51
N CYS A 95 2.47 -16.11 6.64
CA CYS A 95 3.69 -16.91 6.80
C CYS A 95 3.38 -18.41 6.81
N THR A 96 2.31 -18.83 7.49
CA THR A 96 1.86 -20.24 7.52
C THR A 96 1.49 -20.75 6.14
N GLU A 97 0.84 -19.92 5.32
CA GLU A 97 0.48 -20.29 3.94
C GLU A 97 1.65 -20.13 2.95
N GLY A 98 2.81 -19.64 3.39
CA GLY A 98 4.02 -19.53 2.55
C GLY A 98 4.06 -18.30 1.63
N VAL A 99 3.14 -17.34 1.76
CA VAL A 99 3.15 -16.10 0.96
C VAL A 99 4.30 -15.19 1.36
N ILE A 100 4.60 -15.14 2.65
CA ILE A 100 5.65 -14.31 3.24
C ILE A 100 6.57 -15.18 4.10
N GLU A 101 7.76 -14.69 4.36
CA GLU A 101 8.73 -15.30 5.27
C GLU A 101 9.13 -14.31 6.35
N LEU A 102 9.54 -14.85 7.51
CA LEU A 102 10.07 -14.07 8.62
C LEU A 102 11.59 -14.21 8.62
N GLY A 103 12.28 -13.10 8.33
CA GLY A 103 13.73 -13.00 8.38
C GLY A 103 14.29 -13.05 9.80
N ASN A 104 15.61 -13.27 9.90
CA ASN A 104 16.32 -13.38 11.17
C ASN A 104 16.32 -12.06 11.97
N ASP A 105 16.16 -10.94 11.27
CA ASP A 105 15.99 -9.58 11.79
C ASP A 105 14.55 -9.26 12.24
N LYS A 106 13.65 -10.26 12.25
CA LYS A 106 12.22 -10.13 12.60
C LYS A 106 11.41 -9.25 11.63
N CYS A 107 11.93 -9.01 10.44
CA CYS A 107 11.18 -8.39 9.36
C CYS A 107 10.54 -9.44 8.48
N TYR A 108 9.47 -9.04 7.83
CA TYR A 108 8.76 -9.87 6.87
C TYR A 108 9.16 -9.46 5.46
N SER A 109 9.31 -10.45 4.59
CA SER A 109 9.52 -10.30 3.15
C SER A 109 8.57 -11.22 2.39
N LEU A 110 8.31 -10.90 1.13
CA LEU A 110 7.57 -11.82 0.27
C LEU A 110 8.44 -13.02 -0.08
N ASN A 111 7.85 -14.21 -0.03
CA ASN A 111 8.51 -15.42 -0.50
C ASN A 111 8.92 -15.26 -1.98
N PRO A 112 10.10 -15.74 -2.42
CA PRO A 112 10.51 -15.72 -3.82
C PRO A 112 9.45 -16.19 -4.83
N GLN A 113 8.69 -17.24 -4.49
CA GLN A 113 7.60 -17.72 -5.35
C GLN A 113 6.44 -16.72 -5.43
N ALA A 114 6.09 -16.08 -4.32
CA ALA A 114 5.05 -15.06 -4.26
C ALA A 114 5.45 -13.82 -5.06
N ARG A 115 6.71 -13.40 -4.96
CA ARG A 115 7.29 -12.31 -5.76
C ARG A 115 7.23 -12.60 -7.25
N ALA A 116 7.64 -13.80 -7.67
CA ALA A 116 7.60 -14.19 -9.06
C ALA A 116 6.19 -14.07 -9.66
N VAL A 117 5.14 -14.46 -8.92
CA VAL A 117 3.74 -14.31 -9.37
C VAL A 117 3.35 -12.84 -9.57
N LEU A 118 3.81 -11.97 -8.67
CA LEU A 118 3.56 -10.53 -8.75
C LEU A 118 4.29 -9.89 -9.94
N GLU A 119 5.51 -10.33 -10.23
CA GLU A 119 6.35 -9.79 -11.31
C GLU A 119 5.97 -10.33 -12.70
N GLN A 120 5.49 -11.57 -12.79
CA GLN A 120 5.09 -12.24 -14.06
C GLN A 120 4.02 -11.49 -14.86
N THR A 121 3.19 -10.67 -14.20
CA THR A 121 2.08 -9.97 -14.88
C THR A 121 2.52 -8.66 -15.54
N HIS A 122 3.76 -8.19 -15.33
CA HIS A 122 4.31 -7.01 -16.00
C HIS A 122 4.84 -7.27 -17.43
N THR A 123 4.82 -8.53 -17.90
CA THR A 123 5.35 -8.93 -19.22
C THR A 123 4.24 -9.29 -20.23
N ARG A 124 3.11 -8.57 -20.23
CA ARG A 124 2.06 -8.82 -21.23
C ARG A 124 1.48 -7.58 -21.88
#